data_AF-A0A1Q7HEL0-F1
#
_entry.id   AF-A0A1Q7HEL0-F1
#
_cell.length_a   1.000
_cell.length_b   1.000
_cell.length_c   1.000
_cell.angle_alpha   90.00
_cell.angle_beta   90.00
_cell.angle_gamma   90.00
#
_symmetry.space_group_name_H-M   'P 1'
#
loop_
_entity.id
_entity.type
_entity.pdbx_description
1 polymer ?
#
loop_
_entity_poly.entity_id
_entity_poly.type
_entity_poly.pdbx_seq_one_letter_code
_entity_poly.pdbx_strand_id
1 'polypeptide(L)'
;MHRRRFAMALAIVTAAASLSAQTAAREQLVRGRSLWDQRLSKSAIAALEAAARDRTTAAEAHEMLGRIYMFKGWQQENVFPGWHDEPSYRARALAELRAAVAADPARASAQEALHLAEGFAAAENVDPAPPRDEVKALDAKLESYRSAASAPITDIFAAIEARAKAQADPAPYFTGAQILIDRGELDRAIAMAERGLAASDRFIDENLSAYQMSGKSQGSYARGRATAADLIGWALFLKKDDAAAAAKLEEAARLSQSQDFVNQFHLGELARAQNAPERAREHYLNALSLSGGPPPLRQRATQALSAMPRRASDASFDAWLETELSRRRDERKAAALKSLVDRPLPKLTLTTVDGRPYDTSSLRGKVLLLNFFASW
;
A
#
# COMPACT_ATOMS: atom_id res chain seq x y z
N MET A 1 -11.32 63.26 -31.78
CA MET A 1 -11.05 61.93 -32.41
C MET A 1 -10.06 61.03 -31.63
N HIS A 2 -9.73 61.27 -30.35
CA HIS A 2 -8.75 60.46 -29.60
C HIS A 2 -9.32 59.39 -28.65
N ARG A 3 -10.65 59.35 -28.40
CA ARG A 3 -11.25 58.38 -27.45
C ARG A 3 -11.54 56.98 -28.01
N ARG A 4 -11.48 56.79 -29.34
CA ARG A 4 -11.76 55.47 -29.97
C ARG A 4 -10.55 54.53 -30.08
N ARG A 5 -9.31 55.03 -29.93
CA ARG A 5 -8.10 54.18 -30.03
C ARG A 5 -7.70 53.49 -28.72
N PHE A 6 -8.16 53.99 -27.56
CA PHE A 6 -7.91 53.35 -26.26
C PHE A 6 -8.80 52.12 -25.99
N ALA A 7 -10.01 52.06 -26.57
CA ALA A 7 -10.94 50.95 -26.36
C ALA A 7 -10.51 49.64 -27.07
N MET A 8 -9.75 49.72 -28.17
CA MET A 8 -9.30 48.54 -28.91
C MET A 8 -8.08 47.85 -28.27
N ALA A 9 -7.19 48.60 -27.60
CA ALA A 9 -6.03 48.01 -26.93
C ALA A 9 -6.41 47.22 -25.66
N LEU A 10 -7.48 47.63 -24.96
CA LEU A 10 -7.96 46.93 -23.76
C LEU A 10 -8.65 45.59 -24.08
N ALA A 11 -9.34 45.50 -25.23
CA ALA A 11 -10.04 44.28 -25.67
C ALA A 11 -9.08 43.14 -26.07
N ILE A 12 -7.89 43.47 -26.58
CA ILE A 12 -6.88 42.48 -26.99
C ILE A 12 -6.18 41.87 -25.77
N VAL A 13 -5.91 42.66 -24.73
CA VAL A 13 -5.29 42.18 -23.48
C VAL A 13 -6.23 41.25 -22.70
N THR A 14 -7.54 41.53 -22.70
CA THR A 14 -8.54 40.64 -22.06
C THR A 14 -8.69 39.30 -22.78
N ALA A 15 -8.59 39.27 -24.11
CA ALA A 15 -8.70 38.03 -24.89
C ALA A 15 -7.48 37.10 -24.71
N ALA A 16 -6.27 37.66 -24.62
CA ALA A 16 -5.06 36.89 -24.39
C ALA A 16 -5.00 36.29 -22.97
N ALA A 17 -5.50 37.02 -21.97
CA ALA A 17 -5.61 36.54 -20.60
C ALA A 17 -6.63 35.39 -20.46
N SER A 18 -7.77 35.46 -21.15
CA SER A 18 -8.78 34.39 -21.15
C SER A 18 -8.29 33.11 -21.84
N LEU A 19 -7.54 33.22 -22.94
CA LEU A 19 -6.97 32.06 -23.63
C LEU A 19 -5.92 31.34 -22.77
N SER A 20 -5.05 32.11 -22.12
CA SER A 20 -4.00 31.56 -21.23
C SER A 20 -4.59 30.85 -20.01
N ALA A 21 -5.64 31.42 -19.41
CA ALA A 21 -6.34 30.81 -18.27
C ALA A 21 -7.07 29.51 -18.64
N GLN A 22 -7.68 29.46 -19.83
CA GLN A 22 -8.36 28.27 -20.34
C GLN A 22 -7.40 27.10 -20.57
N THR A 23 -6.20 27.37 -21.11
CA THR A 23 -5.14 26.35 -21.22
C THR A 23 -4.73 25.81 -19.86
N ALA A 24 -4.56 26.66 -18.86
CA ALA A 24 -4.16 26.24 -17.52
C ALA A 24 -5.22 25.35 -16.83
N ALA A 25 -6.52 25.69 -16.94
CA ALA A 25 -7.58 24.88 -16.35
C ALA A 25 -7.70 23.49 -16.98
N ARG A 26 -7.57 23.41 -18.32
CA ARG A 26 -7.59 22.13 -19.04
C ARG A 26 -6.38 21.26 -18.69
N GLU A 27 -5.20 21.86 -18.53
CA GLU A 27 -4.00 21.15 -18.07
C GLU A 27 -4.20 20.57 -16.67
N GLN A 28 -4.78 21.33 -15.73
CA GLN A 28 -5.08 20.84 -14.39
C GLN A 28 -6.10 19.69 -14.40
N LEU A 29 -7.11 19.76 -15.26
CA LEU A 29 -8.08 18.68 -15.43
C LEU A 29 -7.44 17.38 -15.93
N VAL A 30 -6.61 17.48 -16.98
CA VAL A 30 -5.86 16.33 -17.53
C VAL A 30 -4.90 15.76 -16.48
N ARG A 31 -4.18 16.63 -15.76
CA ARG A 31 -3.28 16.25 -14.68
C ARG A 31 -4.04 15.54 -13.56
N GLY A 32 -5.16 16.09 -13.11
CA GLY A 32 -6.00 15.52 -12.05
C GLY A 32 -6.51 14.13 -12.41
N ARG A 33 -6.98 13.93 -13.64
CA ARG A 33 -7.36 12.62 -14.17
C ARG A 33 -6.18 11.63 -14.15
N SER A 34 -5.04 12.02 -14.72
CA SER A 34 -3.86 11.15 -14.78
C SER A 34 -3.31 10.75 -13.40
N LEU A 35 -3.37 11.66 -12.42
CA LEU A 35 -3.01 11.37 -11.03
C LEU A 35 -4.01 10.44 -10.37
N TRP A 36 -5.30 10.58 -10.67
CA TRP A 36 -6.33 9.69 -10.14
C TRP A 36 -6.26 8.28 -10.72
N ASP A 37 -5.95 8.15 -12.01
CA ASP A 37 -5.69 6.85 -12.62
C ASP A 37 -4.56 6.12 -11.87
N GLN A 38 -3.56 6.86 -11.39
CA GLN A 38 -2.47 6.34 -10.56
C GLN A 38 -2.82 6.15 -9.07
N ARG A 39 -4.05 6.47 -8.65
CA ARG A 39 -4.52 6.48 -7.25
C ARG A 39 -3.73 7.43 -6.34
N LEU A 40 -3.28 8.58 -6.85
CA LEU A 40 -2.63 9.63 -6.07
C LEU A 40 -3.65 10.68 -5.64
N SER A 41 -4.47 10.33 -4.63
CA SER A 41 -5.72 11.05 -4.36
C SER A 41 -5.53 12.51 -3.95
N LYS A 42 -4.60 12.82 -3.06
CA LYS A 42 -4.35 14.19 -2.59
C LYS A 42 -4.01 15.14 -3.73
N SER A 43 -3.04 14.80 -4.57
CA SER A 43 -2.64 15.63 -5.71
C SER A 43 -3.71 15.67 -6.80
N ALA A 44 -4.43 14.57 -7.04
CA ALA A 44 -5.54 14.54 -8.00
C ALA A 44 -6.66 15.51 -7.59
N ILE A 45 -7.07 15.48 -6.32
CA ILE A 45 -8.09 16.39 -5.77
C ILE A 45 -7.66 17.84 -5.94
N ALA A 46 -6.43 18.19 -5.54
CA ALA A 46 -5.95 19.56 -5.65
C ALA A 46 -5.94 20.10 -7.10
N ALA A 47 -5.54 19.27 -8.06
CA ALA A 47 -5.56 19.64 -9.48
C ALA A 47 -7.00 19.81 -10.01
N LEU A 48 -7.91 18.91 -9.63
CA LEU A 48 -9.31 18.99 -10.05
C LEU A 48 -10.06 20.17 -9.39
N GLU A 49 -9.77 20.49 -8.13
CA GLU A 49 -10.31 21.69 -7.46
C GLU A 49 -9.84 22.98 -8.15
N ALA A 50 -8.62 23.00 -8.69
CA ALA A 50 -8.15 24.13 -9.50
C ALA A 50 -8.90 24.20 -10.85
N ALA A 51 -9.08 23.06 -11.52
CA ALA A 51 -9.81 22.98 -12.79
C ALA A 51 -11.30 23.32 -12.65
N ALA A 52 -11.92 23.00 -11.51
CA ALA A 52 -13.34 23.26 -11.26
C ALA A 52 -13.70 24.75 -11.20
N ARG A 53 -12.71 25.63 -11.00
CA ARG A 53 -12.92 27.09 -10.93
C ARG A 53 -13.18 27.72 -12.29
N ASP A 54 -12.80 27.05 -13.38
CA ASP A 54 -13.04 27.51 -14.74
C ASP A 54 -14.31 26.88 -15.29
N ARG A 55 -15.23 27.72 -15.82
CA ARG A 55 -16.53 27.28 -16.31
C ARG A 55 -16.45 26.26 -17.45
N THR A 56 -15.40 26.31 -18.26
CA THR A 56 -15.22 25.42 -19.41
C THR A 56 -14.80 24.00 -19.00
N THR A 57 -14.23 23.83 -17.81
CA THR A 57 -13.81 22.55 -17.24
C THR A 57 -14.61 22.11 -16.01
N ALA A 58 -15.46 23.00 -15.46
CA ALA A 58 -16.18 22.79 -14.21
C ALA A 58 -16.97 21.47 -14.17
N ALA A 59 -17.81 21.20 -15.18
CA ALA A 59 -18.63 19.99 -15.20
C ALA A 59 -17.80 18.70 -15.11
N GLU A 60 -16.73 18.61 -15.91
CA GLU A 60 -15.84 17.43 -15.92
C GLU A 60 -15.00 17.33 -14.64
N ALA A 61 -14.54 18.47 -14.11
CA ALA A 61 -13.76 18.50 -12.87
C ALA A 61 -14.61 18.10 -11.65
N HIS A 62 -15.82 18.64 -11.53
CA HIS A 62 -16.78 18.28 -10.48
C HIS A 62 -17.19 16.80 -10.57
N GLU A 63 -17.41 16.27 -11.78
CA GLU A 63 -17.69 14.84 -11.96
C GLU A 63 -16.53 13.99 -11.40
N MET A 64 -15.29 14.32 -11.75
CA MET A 64 -14.11 13.59 -11.30
C MET A 64 -13.89 13.70 -9.78
N LEU A 65 -14.07 14.89 -9.20
CA LEU A 65 -14.03 15.07 -7.74
C LEU A 65 -15.09 14.23 -7.05
N GLY A 66 -16.31 14.25 -7.57
CA GLY A 66 -17.43 13.44 -7.09
C GLY A 66 -17.11 11.94 -7.07
N ARG A 67 -16.53 11.42 -8.15
CA ARG A 67 -16.10 10.01 -8.24
C ARG A 67 -14.97 9.66 -7.27
N ILE A 68 -13.99 10.56 -7.08
CA ILE A 68 -12.92 10.36 -6.09
C ILE A 68 -13.51 10.30 -4.69
N TYR A 69 -14.38 11.24 -4.34
CA TYR A 69 -15.03 11.28 -3.02
C TYR A 69 -15.98 10.12 -2.80
N MET A 70 -16.65 9.65 -3.85
CA MET A 70 -17.47 8.43 -3.80
C MET A 70 -16.61 7.21 -3.49
N PHE A 71 -15.48 7.04 -4.18
CA PHE A 71 -14.53 5.97 -3.89
C PHE A 71 -14.03 6.05 -2.44
N LYS A 72 -13.58 7.24 -2.01
CA LYS A 72 -13.07 7.44 -0.64
C LYS A 72 -14.12 7.21 0.43
N GLY A 73 -15.39 7.52 0.15
CA GLY A 73 -16.48 7.44 1.13
C GLY A 73 -17.13 6.08 1.30
N TRP A 74 -17.09 5.22 0.28
CA TRP A 74 -17.85 3.95 0.27
C TRP A 74 -17.14 2.74 -0.31
N GLN A 75 -16.03 2.92 -1.05
CA GLN A 75 -15.50 1.83 -1.89
C GLN A 75 -14.02 1.57 -1.67
N GLN A 76 -13.34 2.25 -0.76
CA GLN A 76 -11.89 2.13 -0.61
C GLN A 76 -11.46 1.16 0.48
N GLU A 77 -12.39 0.75 1.35
CA GLU A 77 -12.16 -0.24 2.40
C GLU A 77 -11.44 -1.48 1.85
N ASN A 78 -10.25 -1.75 2.37
CA ASN A 78 -9.40 -2.88 1.97
C ASN A 78 -9.02 -2.99 0.48
N VAL A 79 -9.28 -1.98 -0.36
CA VAL A 79 -8.77 -1.95 -1.73
C VAL A 79 -7.23 -1.97 -1.74
N PHE A 80 -6.64 -1.34 -0.73
CA PHE A 80 -5.22 -1.48 -0.41
C PHE A 80 -5.03 -1.86 1.07
N PRO A 81 -3.94 -2.57 1.42
CA PRO A 81 -3.69 -2.96 2.80
C PRO A 81 -3.69 -1.77 3.77
N GLY A 82 -4.68 -1.77 4.69
CA GLY A 82 -4.83 -0.76 5.73
C GLY A 82 -5.55 0.52 5.31
N TRP A 83 -6.16 0.55 4.12
CA TRP A 83 -7.08 1.61 3.72
C TRP A 83 -8.46 1.37 4.30
N HIS A 84 -9.06 2.46 4.78
CA HIS A 84 -10.40 2.47 5.34
C HIS A 84 -11.28 3.50 4.66
N ASP A 85 -12.57 3.21 4.54
CA ASP A 85 -13.54 4.20 4.07
C ASP A 85 -13.50 5.48 4.93
N GLU A 86 -13.72 6.63 4.27
CA GLU A 86 -13.76 7.96 4.88
C GLU A 86 -15.18 8.55 4.78
N PRO A 87 -16.11 8.22 5.69
CA PRO A 87 -17.50 8.65 5.61
C PRO A 87 -17.72 10.16 5.48
N SER A 88 -16.76 10.97 5.94
CA SER A 88 -16.78 12.43 5.78
C SER A 88 -16.78 12.90 4.32
N TYR A 89 -16.37 12.06 3.37
CA TYR A 89 -16.41 12.36 1.93
C TYR A 89 -17.75 12.05 1.27
N ARG A 90 -18.65 11.30 1.92
CA ARG A 90 -19.94 10.89 1.31
C ARG A 90 -20.80 12.07 0.89
N ALA A 91 -20.96 13.04 1.79
CA ALA A 91 -21.70 14.28 1.48
C ALA A 91 -21.00 15.12 0.40
N ARG A 92 -19.66 15.15 0.41
CA ARG A 92 -18.87 15.85 -0.63
C ARG A 92 -19.06 15.22 -1.99
N ALA A 93 -19.06 13.89 -2.09
CA ALA A 93 -19.29 13.17 -3.34
C ALA A 93 -20.61 13.58 -4.00
N LEU A 94 -21.72 13.54 -3.23
CA LEU A 94 -23.04 13.94 -3.72
C LEU A 94 -23.08 15.42 -4.13
N ALA A 95 -22.43 16.30 -3.36
CA ALA A 95 -22.37 17.73 -3.67
C ALA A 95 -21.65 18.01 -4.99
N GLU A 96 -20.48 17.39 -5.20
CA GLU A 96 -19.70 17.54 -6.44
C GLU A 96 -20.43 16.94 -7.66
N LEU A 97 -21.05 15.77 -7.52
CA LEU A 97 -21.80 15.16 -8.62
C LEU A 97 -23.04 15.98 -9.01
N ARG A 98 -23.74 16.58 -8.04
CA ARG A 98 -24.83 17.54 -8.31
C ARG A 98 -24.31 18.80 -8.99
N ALA A 99 -23.15 19.31 -8.57
CA ALA A 99 -22.52 20.46 -9.23
C ALA A 99 -22.13 20.15 -10.68
N ALA A 100 -21.66 18.93 -10.96
CA ALA A 100 -21.36 18.47 -12.31
C ALA A 100 -22.60 18.47 -13.22
N VAL A 101 -23.71 17.88 -12.74
CA VAL A 101 -25.00 17.86 -13.46
C VAL A 101 -25.57 19.26 -13.63
N ALA A 102 -25.43 20.13 -12.64
CA ALA A 102 -25.88 21.52 -12.74
C ALA A 102 -25.06 22.33 -13.78
N ALA A 103 -23.75 22.07 -13.88
CA ALA A 103 -22.88 22.74 -14.83
C ALA A 103 -23.09 22.25 -16.28
N ASP A 104 -23.43 20.97 -16.48
CA ASP A 104 -23.78 20.38 -17.78
C ASP A 104 -24.88 19.32 -17.62
N PRO A 105 -26.17 19.72 -17.71
CA PRO A 105 -27.28 18.79 -17.54
C PRO A 105 -27.34 17.68 -18.60
N ALA A 106 -26.69 17.84 -19.76
CA ALA A 106 -26.70 16.83 -20.82
C ALA A 106 -25.63 15.74 -20.61
N ARG A 107 -24.78 15.87 -19.58
CA ARG A 107 -23.67 14.95 -19.30
C ARG A 107 -24.15 13.65 -18.66
N ALA A 108 -24.47 12.66 -19.51
CA ALA A 108 -24.93 11.33 -19.08
C ALA A 108 -24.01 10.69 -18.01
N SER A 109 -22.68 10.77 -18.17
CA SER A 109 -21.73 10.19 -17.22
C SER A 109 -21.83 10.79 -15.81
N ALA A 110 -22.15 12.09 -15.68
CA ALA A 110 -22.34 12.73 -14.39
C ALA A 110 -23.68 12.34 -13.75
N GLN A 111 -24.74 12.20 -14.56
CA GLN A 111 -26.04 11.72 -14.08
C GLN A 111 -25.94 10.27 -13.56
N GLU A 112 -25.28 9.39 -14.31
CA GLU A 112 -25.04 8.00 -13.89
C GLU A 112 -24.23 7.92 -12.60
N ALA A 113 -23.17 8.72 -12.48
CA ALA A 113 -22.36 8.79 -11.26
C ALA A 113 -23.17 9.30 -10.06
N LEU A 114 -24.00 10.33 -10.25
CA LEU A 114 -24.88 10.85 -9.21
C LEU A 114 -25.88 9.77 -8.75
N HIS A 115 -26.53 9.10 -9.69
CA HIS A 115 -27.48 8.03 -9.39
C HIS A 115 -26.83 6.89 -8.60
N LEU A 116 -25.62 6.48 -8.99
CA LEU A 116 -24.86 5.46 -8.27
C LEU A 116 -24.51 5.91 -6.83
N ALA A 117 -24.04 7.14 -6.65
CA ALA A 117 -23.71 7.68 -5.33
C ALA A 117 -24.94 7.81 -4.43
N GLU A 118 -26.10 8.15 -4.99
CA GLU A 118 -27.38 8.16 -4.27
C GLU A 118 -27.81 6.74 -3.87
N GLY A 119 -27.59 5.75 -4.73
CA GLY A 119 -27.75 4.34 -4.41
C GLY A 119 -26.87 3.89 -3.25
N PHE A 120 -25.58 4.25 -3.26
CA PHE A 120 -24.66 3.97 -2.14
C PHE A 120 -25.05 4.68 -0.85
N ALA A 121 -25.62 5.88 -0.92
CA ALA A 121 -26.10 6.59 0.25
C ALA A 121 -27.34 5.93 0.89
N ALA A 122 -28.14 5.21 0.09
CA ALA A 122 -29.33 4.48 0.55
C ALA A 122 -29.05 3.01 0.94
N ALA A 123 -27.88 2.48 0.56
CA ALA A 123 -27.51 1.09 0.83
C ALA A 123 -27.07 0.87 2.29
N GLU A 124 -27.37 -0.31 2.84
CA GLU A 124 -26.89 -0.73 4.17
C GLU A 124 -25.38 -1.00 4.15
N ASN A 125 -24.88 -1.56 3.06
CA ASN A 125 -23.47 -1.84 2.83
C ASN A 125 -23.11 -1.61 1.36
N VAL A 126 -21.86 -1.25 1.09
CA VAL A 126 -21.31 -1.08 -0.25
C VAL A 126 -20.04 -1.91 -0.35
N ASP A 127 -19.97 -2.74 -1.39
CA ASP A 127 -18.76 -3.54 -1.62
C ASP A 127 -17.57 -2.64 -1.99
N PRO A 128 -16.35 -2.98 -1.54
CA PRO A 128 -15.14 -2.34 -2.01
C PRO A 128 -15.01 -2.36 -3.53
N ALA A 129 -14.34 -1.35 -4.09
CA ALA A 129 -14.10 -1.29 -5.51
C ALA A 129 -13.26 -2.52 -5.95
N PRO A 130 -13.66 -3.22 -7.02
CA PRO A 130 -12.89 -4.35 -7.50
C PRO A 130 -11.52 -3.88 -8.02
N PRO A 131 -10.49 -4.74 -8.00
CA PRO A 131 -9.22 -4.41 -8.61
C PRO A 131 -9.42 -4.13 -10.11
N ARG A 132 -8.71 -3.12 -10.64
CA ARG A 132 -8.81 -2.72 -12.05
C ARG A 132 -8.29 -3.81 -12.97
N ASP A 133 -9.01 -4.11 -14.05
CA ASP A 133 -8.64 -5.21 -14.95
C ASP A 133 -7.30 -4.96 -15.68
N GLU A 134 -7.00 -3.71 -16.03
CA GLU A 134 -5.68 -3.32 -16.56
C GLU A 134 -4.55 -3.65 -15.57
N VAL A 135 -4.75 -3.36 -14.28
CA VAL A 135 -3.79 -3.68 -13.21
C VAL A 135 -3.62 -5.19 -13.08
N LYS A 136 -4.72 -5.97 -13.06
CA LYS A 136 -4.66 -7.44 -13.02
C LYS A 136 -3.90 -8.01 -14.21
N ALA A 137 -4.15 -7.50 -15.42
CA ALA A 137 -3.49 -7.97 -16.63
C ALA A 137 -1.97 -7.66 -16.61
N LEU A 138 -1.59 -6.48 -16.13
CA LEU A 138 -0.20 -6.08 -15.97
C LEU A 138 0.51 -6.88 -14.86
N ASP A 139 -0.17 -7.18 -13.75
CA ASP A 139 0.35 -8.03 -12.69
C ASP A 139 0.57 -9.47 -13.20
N ALA A 140 -0.38 -10.03 -13.94
CA ALA A 140 -0.22 -11.35 -14.58
C ALA A 140 0.94 -11.38 -15.59
N LYS A 141 1.12 -10.29 -16.36
CA LYS A 141 2.28 -10.14 -17.26
C LYS A 141 3.59 -10.13 -16.47
N LEU A 142 3.67 -9.36 -15.39
CA LEU A 142 4.87 -9.32 -14.54
C LEU A 142 5.18 -10.69 -13.93
N GLU A 143 4.17 -11.39 -13.44
CA GLU A 143 4.33 -12.71 -12.84
C GLU A 143 4.85 -13.74 -13.86
N SER A 144 4.43 -13.63 -15.13
CA SER A 144 4.94 -14.52 -16.20
C SER A 144 6.47 -14.46 -16.38
N TYR A 145 7.11 -13.34 -16.02
CA TYR A 145 8.57 -13.19 -16.12
C TYR A 145 9.34 -13.93 -15.02
N ARG A 146 8.68 -14.39 -13.96
CA ARG A 146 9.33 -15.24 -12.93
C ARG A 146 9.71 -16.61 -13.48
N SER A 147 8.91 -17.18 -14.37
CA SER A 147 9.16 -18.49 -14.99
C SER A 147 9.82 -18.38 -16.37
N ALA A 148 9.73 -17.24 -17.05
CA ALA A 148 10.32 -17.03 -18.37
C ALA A 148 11.80 -16.59 -18.31
N ALA A 149 12.70 -17.51 -17.94
CA ALA A 149 14.13 -17.24 -17.73
C ALA A 149 14.84 -16.50 -18.90
N SER A 150 14.40 -16.71 -20.14
CA SER A 150 14.99 -16.10 -21.34
C SER A 150 14.42 -14.73 -21.74
N ALA A 151 13.42 -14.20 -21.01
CA ALA A 151 12.83 -12.91 -21.37
C ALA A 151 13.88 -11.78 -21.30
N PRO A 152 13.93 -10.85 -22.26
CA PRO A 152 14.83 -9.71 -22.18
C PRO A 152 14.61 -8.86 -20.92
N ILE A 153 15.69 -8.41 -20.27
CA ILE A 153 15.57 -7.53 -19.09
C ILE A 153 14.83 -6.23 -19.45
N THR A 154 15.00 -5.72 -20.67
CA THR A 154 14.26 -4.54 -21.17
C THR A 154 12.75 -4.73 -21.12
N ASP A 155 12.25 -5.93 -21.38
CA ASP A 155 10.82 -6.23 -21.40
C ASP A 155 10.25 -6.27 -19.98
N ILE A 156 11.05 -6.77 -19.02
CA ILE A 156 10.71 -6.75 -17.60
C ILE A 156 10.60 -5.31 -17.11
N PHE A 157 11.59 -4.46 -17.42
CA PHE A 157 11.55 -3.04 -17.08
C PHE A 157 10.33 -2.35 -17.70
N ALA A 158 10.06 -2.59 -18.98
CA ALA A 158 8.89 -2.01 -19.65
C ALA A 158 7.57 -2.43 -18.98
N ALA A 159 7.45 -3.69 -18.56
CA ALA A 159 6.27 -4.18 -17.83
C ALA A 159 6.14 -3.54 -16.44
N ILE A 160 7.24 -3.34 -15.72
CA ILE A 160 7.26 -2.66 -14.42
C ILE A 160 6.80 -1.21 -14.58
N GLU A 161 7.34 -0.48 -15.54
CA GLU A 161 6.95 0.92 -15.81
C GLU A 161 5.48 1.02 -16.21
N ALA A 162 5.01 0.12 -17.07
CA ALA A 162 3.60 0.08 -17.46
C ALA A 162 2.70 -0.13 -16.24
N ARG A 163 3.05 -1.07 -15.34
CA ARG A 163 2.27 -1.34 -14.12
C ARG A 163 2.33 -0.19 -13.12
N ALA A 164 3.49 0.42 -12.92
CA ALA A 164 3.66 1.57 -12.03
C ALA A 164 2.93 2.82 -12.56
N LYS A 165 2.86 2.99 -13.88
CA LYS A 165 2.08 4.07 -14.51
C LYS A 165 0.57 3.83 -14.40
N ALA A 166 0.12 2.58 -14.50
CA ALA A 166 -1.28 2.23 -14.35
C ALA A 166 -1.77 2.48 -12.91
N GLN A 167 -0.93 2.20 -11.90
CA GLN A 167 -1.22 2.48 -10.49
C GLN A 167 0.10 2.62 -9.72
N ALA A 168 0.30 3.77 -9.07
CA ALA A 168 1.58 4.19 -8.53
C ALA A 168 1.93 3.57 -7.16
N ASP A 169 1.39 2.39 -6.87
CA ASP A 169 1.75 1.60 -5.69
C ASP A 169 3.14 0.94 -5.88
N PRO A 170 3.82 0.52 -4.80
CA PRO A 170 5.19 0.03 -4.89
C PRO A 170 5.33 -1.42 -5.36
N ALA A 171 4.25 -2.20 -5.45
CA ALA A 171 4.31 -3.64 -5.72
C ALA A 171 5.08 -4.03 -7.00
N PRO A 172 4.90 -3.37 -8.17
CA PRO A 172 5.64 -3.76 -9.37
C PRO A 172 7.16 -3.61 -9.23
N TYR A 173 7.63 -2.63 -8.47
CA TYR A 173 9.06 -2.42 -8.24
C TYR A 173 9.66 -3.54 -7.37
N PHE A 174 8.99 -3.91 -6.28
CA PHE A 174 9.47 -5.00 -5.42
C PHE A 174 9.42 -6.36 -6.12
N THR A 175 8.36 -6.64 -6.86
CA THR A 175 8.27 -7.85 -7.71
C THR A 175 9.38 -7.85 -8.77
N GLY A 176 9.61 -6.71 -9.44
CA GLY A 176 10.67 -6.55 -10.41
C GLY A 176 12.07 -6.76 -9.82
N ALA A 177 12.34 -6.20 -8.64
CA ALA A 177 13.60 -6.39 -7.93
C ALA A 177 13.84 -7.88 -7.63
N GLN A 178 12.82 -8.62 -7.16
CA GLN A 178 12.94 -10.07 -6.96
C GLN A 178 13.24 -10.83 -8.26
N ILE A 179 12.56 -10.51 -9.36
CA ILE A 179 12.82 -11.14 -10.67
C ILE A 179 14.27 -10.87 -11.12
N LEU A 180 14.79 -9.66 -10.89
CA LEU A 180 16.16 -9.29 -11.23
C LEU A 180 17.18 -10.02 -10.34
N ILE A 181 16.90 -10.18 -9.04
CA ILE A 181 17.69 -11.01 -8.13
C ILE A 181 17.79 -12.45 -8.65
N ASP A 182 16.64 -13.05 -9.00
CA ASP A 182 16.56 -14.43 -9.47
C ASP A 182 17.35 -14.64 -10.78
N ARG A 183 17.59 -13.56 -11.54
CA ARG A 183 18.37 -13.53 -12.79
C ARG A 183 19.83 -13.14 -12.60
N GLY A 184 20.26 -12.83 -11.38
CA GLY A 184 21.62 -12.36 -11.10
C GLY A 184 21.89 -10.91 -11.52
N GLU A 185 20.86 -10.14 -11.84
CA GLU A 185 20.96 -8.71 -12.21
C GLU A 185 21.00 -7.84 -10.94
N LEU A 186 21.96 -8.10 -10.06
CA LEU A 186 21.94 -7.66 -8.66
C LEU A 186 21.98 -6.13 -8.49
N ASP A 187 22.81 -5.42 -9.27
CA ASP A 187 22.85 -3.95 -9.22
C ASP A 187 21.53 -3.31 -9.69
N ARG A 188 20.91 -3.90 -10.72
CA ARG A 188 19.61 -3.44 -11.21
C ARG A 188 18.50 -3.73 -10.21
N ALA A 189 18.57 -4.87 -9.51
CA ALA A 189 17.63 -5.21 -8.46
C ALA A 189 17.69 -4.22 -7.29
N ILE A 190 18.89 -3.82 -6.86
CA ILE A 190 19.09 -2.81 -5.81
C ILE A 190 18.43 -1.49 -6.22
N ALA A 191 18.78 -0.98 -7.40
CA ALA A 191 18.19 0.26 -7.92
C ALA A 191 16.65 0.16 -8.05
N MET A 192 16.13 -1.00 -8.43
CA MET A 192 14.68 -1.24 -8.52
C MET A 192 14.01 -1.22 -7.14
N ALA A 193 14.61 -1.84 -6.13
CA ALA A 193 14.10 -1.82 -4.76
C ALA A 193 14.10 -0.40 -4.16
N GLU A 194 15.12 0.41 -4.44
CA GLU A 194 15.19 1.82 -4.04
C GLU A 194 14.07 2.66 -4.68
N ARG A 195 13.80 2.44 -5.98
CA ARG A 195 12.65 3.06 -6.66
C ARG A 195 11.33 2.63 -6.03
N GLY A 196 11.20 1.37 -5.66
CA GLY A 196 10.03 0.84 -4.95
C GLY A 196 9.82 1.49 -3.60
N LEU A 197 10.90 1.75 -2.84
CA LEU A 197 10.84 2.51 -1.59
C LEU A 197 10.30 3.94 -1.82
N ALA A 198 10.87 4.67 -2.77
CA ALA A 198 10.40 6.02 -3.08
C ALA A 198 8.93 6.05 -3.53
N ALA A 199 8.51 5.07 -4.33
CA ALA A 199 7.11 4.90 -4.73
C ALA A 199 6.21 4.58 -3.53
N SER A 200 6.66 3.73 -2.61
CA SER A 200 5.93 3.37 -1.39
C SER A 200 5.66 4.60 -0.51
N ASP A 201 6.70 5.37 -0.20
CA ASP A 201 6.59 6.55 0.65
C ASP A 201 5.65 7.58 0.01
N ARG A 202 5.82 7.87 -1.29
CA ARG A 202 4.93 8.77 -2.03
C ARG A 202 3.47 8.29 -2.06
N PHE A 203 3.25 6.99 -2.28
CA PHE A 203 1.89 6.44 -2.35
C PHE A 203 1.16 6.58 -1.01
N ILE A 204 1.87 6.39 0.10
CA ILE A 204 1.32 6.62 1.45
C ILE A 204 1.04 8.11 1.66
N ASP A 205 1.98 9.01 1.32
CA ASP A 205 1.80 10.46 1.46
C ASP A 205 0.57 10.98 0.69
N GLU A 206 0.36 10.48 -0.52
CA GLU A 206 -0.75 10.85 -1.41
C GLU A 206 -2.10 10.33 -0.94
N ASN A 207 -2.11 9.33 -0.05
CA ASN A 207 -3.31 8.67 0.45
C ASN A 207 -3.35 8.62 1.98
N LEU A 208 -2.64 9.52 2.66
CA LEU A 208 -2.45 9.48 4.11
C LEU A 208 -3.78 9.43 4.89
N SER A 209 -4.82 10.10 4.37
CA SER A 209 -6.14 10.16 5.00
C SER A 209 -6.88 8.81 5.04
N ALA A 210 -6.53 7.87 4.16
CA ALA A 210 -7.09 6.52 4.16
C ALA A 210 -6.55 5.65 5.32
N TYR A 211 -5.42 6.03 5.93
CA TYR A 211 -4.79 5.34 7.06
C TYR A 211 -5.29 5.88 8.41
N GLN A 212 -6.60 5.78 8.66
CA GLN A 212 -7.28 6.50 9.76
C GLN A 212 -6.87 6.08 11.19
N MET A 213 -6.28 4.91 11.39
CA MET A 213 -5.89 4.48 12.74
C MET A 213 -4.46 4.90 13.08
N SER A 214 -4.26 5.37 14.31
CA SER A 214 -2.93 5.69 14.84
C SER A 214 -1.95 4.53 14.62
N GLY A 215 -0.78 4.85 14.07
CA GLY A 215 0.25 3.86 13.77
C GLY A 215 0.10 3.12 12.44
N LYS A 216 -1.05 3.18 11.73
CA LYS A 216 -1.23 2.45 10.46
C LYS A 216 -0.37 3.00 9.34
N SER A 217 -0.26 4.32 9.21
CA SER A 217 0.62 4.94 8.22
C SER A 217 2.08 4.62 8.53
N GLN A 218 2.52 4.77 9.80
CA GLN A 218 3.86 4.39 10.25
C GLN A 218 4.17 2.92 9.98
N GLY A 219 3.22 2.03 10.26
CA GLY A 219 3.35 0.61 9.94
C GLY A 219 3.44 0.36 8.43
N SER A 220 2.75 1.15 7.61
CA SER A 220 2.82 1.05 6.15
C SER A 220 4.17 1.52 5.61
N TYR A 221 4.71 2.64 6.10
CA TYR A 221 6.08 3.07 5.78
C TYR A 221 7.11 2.01 6.22
N ALA A 222 6.97 1.49 7.44
CA ALA A 222 7.88 0.47 7.96
C ALA A 222 7.87 -0.79 7.09
N ARG A 223 6.69 -1.25 6.63
CA ARG A 223 6.59 -2.41 5.72
C ARG A 223 7.28 -2.15 4.38
N GLY A 224 6.99 -1.04 3.70
CA GLY A 224 7.64 -0.71 2.42
C GLY A 224 9.17 -0.61 2.55
N ARG A 225 9.66 0.03 3.61
CA ARG A 225 11.08 0.13 3.93
C ARG A 225 11.71 -1.21 4.28
N ALA A 226 11.02 -2.06 5.04
CA ALA A 226 11.49 -3.40 5.38
C ALA A 226 11.65 -4.26 4.12
N THR A 227 10.65 -4.26 3.21
CA THR A 227 10.71 -4.99 1.95
C THR A 227 11.86 -4.51 1.07
N ALA A 228 12.04 -3.20 0.91
CA ALA A 228 13.16 -2.66 0.14
C ALA A 228 14.52 -3.03 0.75
N ALA A 229 14.67 -2.88 2.07
CA ALA A 229 15.90 -3.23 2.78
C ALA A 229 16.21 -4.72 2.69
N ASP A 230 15.21 -5.60 2.74
CA ASP A 230 15.40 -7.04 2.57
C ASP A 230 15.90 -7.39 1.16
N LEU A 231 15.23 -6.88 0.12
CA LEU A 231 15.62 -7.11 -1.28
C LEU A 231 17.03 -6.60 -1.57
N ILE A 232 17.38 -5.40 -1.09
CA ILE A 232 18.72 -4.82 -1.23
C ILE A 232 19.75 -5.68 -0.48
N GLY A 233 19.46 -6.04 0.77
CA GLY A 233 20.35 -6.86 1.59
C GLY A 233 20.61 -8.24 0.98
N TRP A 234 19.58 -8.87 0.43
CA TRP A 234 19.71 -10.15 -0.26
C TRP A 234 20.51 -10.03 -1.55
N ALA A 235 20.30 -8.99 -2.36
CA ALA A 235 21.10 -8.74 -3.54
C ALA A 235 22.59 -8.52 -3.19
N LEU A 236 22.89 -7.76 -2.13
CA LEU A 236 24.25 -7.53 -1.63
C LEU A 236 24.92 -8.82 -1.15
N PHE A 237 24.18 -9.69 -0.46
CA PHE A 237 24.67 -11.01 -0.05
C PHE A 237 25.07 -11.86 -1.25
N LEU A 238 24.23 -11.88 -2.30
CA LEU A 238 24.54 -12.60 -3.54
C LEU A 238 25.77 -12.01 -4.25
N LYS A 239 26.01 -10.70 -4.12
CA LYS A 239 27.23 -10.01 -4.58
C LYS A 239 28.48 -10.29 -3.73
N LYS A 240 28.35 -11.06 -2.64
CA LYS A 240 29.43 -11.33 -1.66
C LYS A 240 29.87 -10.11 -0.85
N ASP A 241 29.03 -9.08 -0.77
CA ASP A 241 29.21 -7.97 0.16
C ASP A 241 28.46 -8.26 1.46
N ASP A 242 29.00 -9.19 2.24
CA ASP A 242 28.36 -9.70 3.46
C ASP A 242 28.17 -8.61 4.53
N ALA A 243 29.05 -7.60 4.55
CA ALA A 243 28.98 -6.50 5.51
C ALA A 243 27.81 -5.55 5.19
N ALA A 244 27.67 -5.12 3.94
CA ALA A 244 26.55 -4.29 3.53
C ALA A 244 25.23 -5.07 3.57
N ALA A 245 25.26 -6.37 3.22
CA ALA A 245 24.12 -7.26 3.34
C ALA A 245 23.62 -7.36 4.78
N ALA A 246 24.51 -7.56 5.75
CA ALA A 246 24.18 -7.60 7.17
C ALA A 246 23.43 -6.35 7.61
N ALA A 247 23.98 -5.16 7.30
CA ALA A 247 23.38 -3.89 7.69
C ALA A 247 21.93 -3.74 7.16
N LYS A 248 21.69 -4.14 5.91
CA LYS A 248 20.36 -4.02 5.27
C LYS A 248 19.37 -5.09 5.72
N LEU A 249 19.81 -6.34 5.87
CA LEU A 249 18.94 -7.40 6.37
C LEU A 249 18.56 -7.18 7.84
N GLU A 250 19.48 -6.65 8.66
CA GLU A 250 19.19 -6.28 10.06
C GLU A 250 18.27 -5.04 10.14
N GLU A 251 18.43 -4.07 9.25
CA GLU A 251 17.49 -2.96 9.10
C GLU A 251 16.07 -3.47 8.79
N ALA A 252 15.94 -4.40 7.83
CA ALA A 252 14.68 -5.03 7.49
C ALA A 252 14.06 -5.81 8.66
N ALA A 253 14.88 -6.57 9.41
CA ALA A 253 14.43 -7.27 10.61
C ALA A 253 13.91 -6.29 11.66
N ARG A 254 14.62 -5.18 11.91
CA ARG A 254 14.19 -4.16 12.87
C ARG A 254 12.86 -3.51 12.46
N LEU A 255 12.71 -3.16 11.18
CA LEU A 255 11.49 -2.52 10.66
C LEU A 255 10.28 -3.47 10.66
N SER A 256 10.51 -4.75 10.37
CA SER A 256 9.48 -5.80 10.42
C SER A 256 9.29 -6.42 11.81
N GLN A 257 10.07 -5.99 12.81
CA GLN A 257 10.09 -6.57 14.16
C GLN A 257 10.37 -8.08 14.16
N SER A 258 11.20 -8.54 13.23
CA SER A 258 11.53 -9.95 12.98
C SER A 258 10.31 -10.82 12.69
N GLN A 259 9.23 -10.24 12.17
CA GLN A 259 7.99 -10.94 11.80
C GLN A 259 7.90 -11.27 10.31
N ASP A 260 8.96 -11.00 9.54
CA ASP A 260 9.04 -11.35 8.13
C ASP A 260 9.81 -12.67 7.92
N PHE A 261 9.14 -13.67 7.34
CA PHE A 261 9.73 -14.99 7.10
C PHE A 261 10.94 -14.92 6.16
N VAL A 262 10.81 -14.18 5.05
CA VAL A 262 11.80 -14.14 3.98
C VAL A 262 13.09 -13.51 4.49
N ASN A 263 12.97 -12.42 5.23
CA ASN A 263 14.08 -11.75 5.87
C ASN A 263 14.78 -12.63 6.93
N GLN A 264 14.04 -13.35 7.77
CA GLN A 264 14.65 -14.29 8.70
C GLN A 264 15.38 -15.43 7.97
N PHE A 265 14.84 -15.92 6.85
CA PHE A 265 15.54 -16.89 6.02
C PHE A 265 16.85 -16.30 5.43
N HIS A 266 16.81 -15.08 4.88
CA HIS A 266 18.00 -14.41 4.34
C HIS A 266 19.08 -14.17 5.40
N LEU A 267 18.70 -13.76 6.61
CA LEU A 267 19.63 -13.64 7.75
C LEU A 267 20.25 -14.97 8.15
N GLY A 268 19.50 -16.08 8.05
CA GLY A 268 20.02 -17.42 8.26
C GLY A 268 21.07 -17.83 7.23
N GLU A 269 20.82 -17.55 5.95
CA GLU A 269 21.77 -17.82 4.86
C GLU A 269 23.05 -16.97 4.99
N LEU A 270 22.91 -15.69 5.34
CA LEU A 270 24.05 -14.80 5.60
C LEU A 270 24.88 -15.31 6.78
N ALA A 271 24.25 -15.63 7.92
CA ALA A 271 24.95 -16.15 9.08
C ALA A 271 25.67 -17.47 8.78
N ARG A 272 25.09 -18.32 7.92
CA ARG A 272 25.73 -19.57 7.45
C ARG A 272 26.99 -19.27 6.62
N ALA A 273 26.93 -18.31 5.70
CA ALA A 273 28.09 -17.91 4.89
C ALA A 273 29.22 -17.32 5.74
N GLN A 274 28.87 -16.62 6.82
CA GLN A 274 29.82 -16.06 7.79
C GLN A 274 30.37 -17.09 8.79
N ASN A 275 30.09 -18.39 8.59
CA ASN A 275 30.49 -19.47 9.50
C ASN A 275 30.00 -19.25 10.95
N ALA A 276 28.77 -18.71 11.11
CA ALA A 276 28.11 -18.50 12.40
C ALA A 276 26.90 -19.45 12.56
N PRO A 277 27.13 -20.77 12.71
CA PRO A 277 26.07 -21.79 12.64
C PRO A 277 24.98 -21.63 13.68
N GLU A 278 25.31 -21.16 14.89
CA GLU A 278 24.31 -20.95 15.94
C GLU A 278 23.39 -19.76 15.62
N ARG A 279 23.93 -18.67 15.06
CA ARG A 279 23.09 -17.55 14.57
C ARG A 279 22.19 -17.99 13.42
N ALA A 280 22.74 -18.77 12.49
CA ALA A 280 21.97 -19.30 11.36
C ALA A 280 20.82 -20.19 11.82
N ARG A 281 21.07 -21.08 12.81
CA ARG A 281 20.05 -21.92 13.44
C ARG A 281 18.91 -21.08 14.04
N GLU A 282 19.24 -20.04 14.80
CA GLU A 282 18.24 -19.15 15.41
C GLU A 282 17.37 -18.46 14.37
N HIS A 283 17.95 -17.95 13.28
CA HIS A 283 17.20 -17.32 12.21
C HIS A 283 16.27 -18.29 11.47
N TYR A 284 16.72 -19.52 11.17
CA TYR A 284 15.83 -20.53 10.56
C TYR A 284 14.70 -20.97 11.48
N LEU A 285 14.97 -21.17 12.78
CA LEU A 285 13.93 -21.48 13.75
C LEU A 285 12.95 -20.32 13.90
N ASN A 286 13.43 -19.08 13.89
CA ASN A 286 12.58 -17.89 13.90
C ASN A 286 11.70 -17.82 12.66
N ALA A 287 12.25 -18.03 11.45
CA ALA A 287 11.49 -18.08 10.22
C ALA A 287 10.40 -19.16 10.26
N LEU A 288 10.78 -20.42 10.54
CA LEU A 288 9.87 -21.57 10.50
C LEU A 288 8.74 -21.51 11.53
N SER A 289 8.95 -20.80 12.64
CA SER A 289 7.95 -20.63 13.68
C SER A 289 6.96 -19.49 13.40
N LEU A 290 7.18 -18.68 12.36
CA LEU A 290 6.16 -17.78 11.83
C LEU A 290 5.10 -18.58 11.04
N SER A 291 3.86 -18.12 11.08
CA SER A 291 2.72 -18.77 10.40
C SER A 291 2.79 -18.62 8.87
N GLY A 292 3.47 -17.59 8.37
CA GLY A 292 3.66 -17.33 6.94
C GLY A 292 4.92 -17.96 6.34
N GLY A 293 5.11 -17.75 5.05
CA GLY A 293 6.32 -18.12 4.30
C GLY A 293 6.03 -18.96 3.06
N PRO A 294 6.66 -18.67 1.90
CA PRO A 294 6.49 -19.49 0.70
C PRO A 294 6.92 -20.95 0.93
N PRO A 295 6.13 -21.96 0.53
CA PRO A 295 6.46 -23.37 0.76
C PRO A 295 7.87 -23.78 0.29
N PRO A 296 8.38 -23.33 -0.88
CA PRO A 296 9.74 -23.65 -1.30
C PRO A 296 10.82 -23.11 -0.35
N LEU A 297 10.64 -21.89 0.18
CA LEU A 297 11.60 -21.33 1.14
C LEU A 297 11.50 -21.99 2.51
N ARG A 298 10.30 -22.40 2.94
CA ARG A 298 10.13 -23.21 4.17
C ARG A 298 10.88 -24.54 4.05
N GLN A 299 10.74 -25.23 2.93
CA GLN A 299 11.48 -26.47 2.66
C GLN A 299 12.99 -26.24 2.70
N ARG A 300 13.49 -25.18 2.05
CA ARG A 300 14.91 -24.82 2.06
C ARG A 300 15.42 -24.51 3.47
N ALA A 301 14.67 -23.74 4.26
CA ALA A 301 15.02 -23.44 5.64
C ALA A 301 15.10 -24.71 6.51
N THR A 302 14.13 -25.63 6.36
CA THR A 302 14.14 -26.92 7.07
C THR A 302 15.34 -27.78 6.67
N GLN A 303 15.67 -27.86 5.37
CA GLN A 303 16.83 -28.60 4.87
C GLN A 303 18.15 -27.99 5.34
N ALA A 304 18.27 -26.65 5.31
CA ALA A 304 19.45 -25.96 5.81
C ALA A 304 19.65 -26.21 7.32
N LEU A 305 18.55 -26.21 8.08
CA LEU A 305 18.56 -26.49 9.51
C LEU A 305 18.91 -27.96 9.83
N SER A 306 18.42 -28.93 9.03
CA SER A 306 18.70 -30.36 9.24
C SER A 306 20.14 -30.73 8.92
N ALA A 307 20.78 -30.02 8.00
CA ALA A 307 22.19 -30.20 7.65
C ALA A 307 23.17 -29.62 8.69
N MET A 308 22.70 -28.85 9.67
CA MET A 308 23.57 -28.28 10.71
C MET A 308 23.93 -29.31 11.78
N PRO A 309 25.15 -29.24 12.37
CA PRO A 309 25.53 -30.10 13.49
C PRO A 309 24.49 -30.03 14.62
N ARG A 310 24.03 -31.18 15.09
CA ARG A 310 23.05 -31.24 16.18
C ARG A 310 23.77 -31.07 17.52
N ARG A 311 23.16 -30.31 18.44
CA ARG A 311 23.49 -30.46 19.87
C ARG A 311 23.00 -31.85 20.27
N ALA A 312 23.85 -32.65 20.92
CA ALA A 312 23.59 -34.05 21.25
C ALA A 312 22.17 -34.22 21.83
N SER A 313 21.31 -34.92 21.08
CA SER A 313 19.90 -35.16 21.40
C SER A 313 19.49 -36.50 20.77
N ASP A 314 18.87 -37.35 21.58
CA ASP A 314 18.41 -38.68 21.16
C ASP A 314 17.11 -38.66 20.33
N ALA A 315 16.50 -37.49 20.12
CA ALA A 315 15.25 -37.36 19.35
C ALA A 315 15.52 -37.32 17.83
N SER A 316 14.54 -37.74 17.02
CA SER A 316 14.58 -37.49 15.57
C SER A 316 14.57 -35.99 15.27
N PHE A 317 15.05 -35.58 14.09
CA PHE A 317 15.07 -34.17 13.69
C PHE A 317 13.66 -33.55 13.70
N ASP A 318 12.69 -34.27 13.14
CA ASP A 318 11.31 -33.77 13.04
C ASP A 318 10.65 -33.60 14.41
N ALA A 319 10.85 -34.54 15.34
CA ALA A 319 10.31 -34.45 16.69
C ALA A 319 10.94 -33.28 17.47
N TRP A 320 12.25 -33.09 17.31
CA TRP A 320 12.96 -31.94 17.89
C TRP A 320 12.45 -30.61 17.30
N LEU A 321 12.32 -30.54 15.98
CA LEU A 321 11.89 -29.33 15.29
C LEU A 321 10.47 -28.94 15.73
N GLU A 322 9.51 -29.86 15.73
CA GLU A 322 8.13 -29.53 16.14
C GLU A 322 8.05 -29.08 17.60
N THR A 323 8.83 -29.70 18.49
CA THR A 323 8.95 -29.28 19.90
C THR A 323 9.45 -27.84 20.00
N GLU A 324 10.51 -27.51 19.26
CA GLU A 324 11.13 -26.18 19.29
C GLU A 324 10.24 -25.11 18.63
N LEU A 325 9.56 -25.44 17.53
CA LEU A 325 8.61 -24.53 16.89
C LEU A 325 7.40 -24.27 17.78
N SER A 326 6.87 -25.29 18.45
CA SER A 326 5.78 -25.15 19.43
C SER A 326 6.18 -24.24 20.58
N ARG A 327 7.34 -24.47 21.20
CA ARG A 327 7.88 -23.61 22.26
C ARG A 327 7.97 -22.14 21.84
N ARG A 328 8.52 -21.85 20.65
CA ARG A 328 8.65 -20.48 20.15
C ARG A 328 7.31 -19.82 19.84
N ARG A 329 6.34 -20.58 19.30
CA ARG A 329 4.97 -20.07 19.09
C ARG A 329 4.33 -19.69 20.43
N ASP A 330 4.49 -20.52 21.46
CA ASP A 330 3.98 -20.24 22.80
C ASP A 330 4.66 -19.02 23.43
N GLU A 331 5.98 -18.88 23.29
CA GLU A 331 6.71 -17.70 23.76
C GLU A 331 6.26 -16.42 23.08
N ARG A 332 6.04 -16.44 21.76
CA ARG A 332 5.50 -15.28 21.04
C ARG A 332 4.08 -14.96 21.48
N LYS A 333 3.23 -15.97 21.66
CA LYS A 333 1.88 -15.81 22.17
C LYS A 333 1.90 -15.18 23.58
N ALA A 334 2.78 -15.65 24.45
CA ALA A 334 2.97 -15.11 25.79
C ALA A 334 3.50 -13.66 25.77
N ALA A 335 4.47 -13.36 24.91
CA ALA A 335 5.01 -12.00 24.75
C ALA A 335 3.97 -11.03 24.19
N ALA A 336 3.19 -11.45 23.18
CA ALA A 336 2.08 -10.68 22.65
C ALA A 336 1.03 -10.41 23.72
N LEU A 337 0.64 -11.44 24.50
CA LEU A 337 -0.29 -11.27 25.61
C LEU A 337 0.26 -10.32 26.68
N LYS A 338 1.53 -10.47 27.09
CA LYS A 338 2.18 -9.58 28.06
C LYS A 338 2.22 -8.12 27.58
N SER A 339 2.32 -7.89 26.28
CA SER A 339 2.27 -6.54 25.72
C SER A 339 0.88 -5.88 25.78
N LEU A 340 -0.16 -6.69 26.01
CA LEU A 340 -1.57 -6.27 26.10
C LEU A 340 -2.09 -6.22 27.54
N VAL A 341 -1.57 -7.06 28.43
CA VAL A 341 -1.94 -7.14 29.85
C VAL A 341 -1.31 -5.98 30.64
N ASP A 342 -2.01 -5.50 31.68
CA ASP A 342 -1.62 -4.38 32.57
C ASP A 342 -1.42 -3.02 31.88
N ARG A 343 -1.84 -2.89 30.62
CA ARG A 343 -1.97 -1.58 29.98
C ARG A 343 -3.39 -1.07 30.20
N PRO A 344 -3.57 0.21 30.59
CA PRO A 344 -4.89 0.81 30.60
C PRO A 344 -5.52 0.64 29.22
N LEU A 345 -6.71 0.05 29.18
CA LEU A 345 -7.50 0.01 27.95
C LEU A 345 -7.63 1.47 27.46
N PRO A 346 -7.21 1.79 26.22
CA PRO A 346 -7.39 3.13 25.69
C PRO A 346 -8.88 3.50 25.77
N LYS A 347 -9.18 4.78 25.99
CA LYS A 347 -10.57 5.26 26.05
C LYS A 347 -11.29 4.81 24.78
N LEU A 348 -12.25 3.91 24.93
CA LEU A 348 -13.03 3.41 23.80
C LEU A 348 -14.13 4.42 23.52
N THR A 349 -14.11 5.03 22.35
CA THR A 349 -15.25 5.81 21.84
C THR A 349 -16.21 4.83 21.19
N LEU A 350 -17.06 4.21 22.01
CA LEU A 350 -18.06 3.25 21.53
C LEU A 350 -19.36 3.99 21.21
N THR A 351 -20.12 3.43 20.27
CA THR A 351 -21.46 3.88 19.91
C THR A 351 -22.41 2.70 20.06
N THR A 352 -23.56 2.91 20.66
CA THR A 352 -24.60 1.89 20.76
C THR A 352 -25.24 1.64 19.39
N VAL A 353 -26.03 0.57 19.26
CA VAL A 353 -26.70 0.19 17.99
C VAL A 353 -27.65 1.29 17.48
N ASP A 354 -28.20 2.11 18.38
CA ASP A 354 -29.01 3.29 18.07
C ASP A 354 -28.18 4.57 17.82
N GLY A 355 -26.86 4.46 17.66
CA GLY A 355 -25.97 5.56 17.27
C GLY A 355 -25.64 6.56 18.39
N ARG A 356 -25.94 6.24 19.66
CA ARG A 356 -25.61 7.11 20.80
C ARG A 356 -24.21 6.82 21.33
N PRO A 357 -23.46 7.85 21.78
CA PRO A 357 -22.19 7.63 22.46
C PRO A 357 -22.37 6.74 23.69
N TYR A 358 -21.56 5.68 23.80
CA TYR A 358 -21.56 4.78 24.94
C TYR A 358 -20.41 5.14 25.89
N ASP A 359 -20.75 5.48 27.14
CA ASP A 359 -19.76 5.76 28.17
C ASP A 359 -19.26 4.47 28.85
N THR A 360 -17.99 4.15 28.60
CA THR A 360 -17.33 2.99 29.18
C THR A 360 -16.98 3.14 30.66
N SER A 361 -17.25 4.29 31.29
CA SER A 361 -17.03 4.48 32.74
C SER A 361 -17.77 3.43 33.58
N SER A 362 -18.97 3.02 33.12
CA SER A 362 -19.81 1.99 33.72
C SER A 362 -19.23 0.56 33.66
N LEU A 363 -18.15 0.37 32.88
CA LEU A 363 -17.44 -0.89 32.71
C LEU A 363 -16.20 -1.00 33.59
N ARG A 364 -15.86 0.03 34.36
CA ARG A 364 -14.69 0.01 35.26
C ARG A 364 -14.83 -1.11 36.29
N GLY A 365 -13.78 -1.93 36.43
CA GLY A 365 -13.76 -3.09 37.34
C GLY A 365 -14.51 -4.31 36.83
N LYS A 366 -15.08 -4.26 35.61
CA LYS A 366 -15.73 -5.40 34.96
C LYS A 366 -14.81 -6.01 33.90
N VAL A 367 -14.94 -7.32 33.68
CA VAL A 367 -14.34 -7.99 32.53
C VAL A 367 -15.25 -7.73 31.33
N LEU A 368 -14.74 -7.01 30.34
CA LEU A 368 -15.44 -6.77 29.07
C LEU A 368 -15.00 -7.83 28.06
N LEU A 369 -15.93 -8.66 27.62
CA LEU A 369 -15.72 -9.53 26.47
C LEU A 369 -16.07 -8.75 25.21
N LEU A 370 -15.05 -8.24 24.50
CA LEU A 370 -15.23 -7.67 23.18
C LEU A 370 -15.29 -8.80 22.16
N ASN A 371 -16.50 -9.15 21.76
CA ASN A 371 -16.72 -10.10 20.69
C ASN A 371 -16.64 -9.37 19.34
N PHE A 372 -15.52 -9.51 18.65
CA PHE A 372 -15.38 -9.06 17.26
C PHE A 372 -16.07 -10.09 16.35
N PHE A 373 -17.40 -10.10 16.33
CA PHE A 373 -18.12 -10.59 15.17
C PHE A 373 -17.93 -9.56 14.04
N ALA A 374 -16.75 -9.56 13.43
CA ALA A 374 -16.67 -9.11 12.06
C ALA A 374 -17.35 -10.21 11.24
N SER A 375 -18.51 -9.89 10.66
CA SER A 375 -19.02 -10.58 9.50
C SER A 375 -17.86 -10.82 8.53
N TRP A 376 -17.49 -12.09 8.37
CA TRP A 376 -16.54 -12.56 7.36
C TRP A 376 -17.15 -12.46 5.97
#